data_AF-A0A537LUY7-F1
#
_entry.id   AF-A0A537LUY7-F1
#
_cell.length_a   1.000
_cell.length_b   1.000
_cell.length_c   1.000
_cell.angle_alpha   90.00
_cell.angle_beta   90.00
_cell.angle_gamma   90.00
#
_symmetry.space_group_name_H-M   'P 1'
#
loop_
_entity.id
_entity.type
_entity.pdbx_description
1 polymer ?
#
loop_
_entity_poly.entity_id
_entity_poly.type
_entity_poly.pdbx_seq_one_letter_code
_entity_poly.pdbx_strand_id
1 'polypeptide(L)' 'MADVRRVIIDTDPGIDDTMAIILALASPELRVEGLTIVRGNVGVEQ' A
#
# COMPACT_ATOMS: atom_id res chain seq x y z
N MET A 1 -8.34 22.90 -0.26
CA MET A 1 -7.93 21.52 -0.56
C MET A 1 -7.75 20.81 0.76
N ALA A 2 -8.31 19.61 0.93
CA ALA A 2 -8.10 18.82 2.14
C ALA A 2 -6.60 18.58 2.32
N ASP A 3 -6.13 18.52 3.57
CA ASP A 3 -4.73 18.28 3.87
C ASP A 3 -4.31 16.89 3.36
N VAL A 4 -3.21 16.81 2.61
CA VAL A 4 -2.75 15.57 1.99
C VAL A 4 -2.10 14.71 3.05
N ARG A 5 -2.65 13.51 3.29
CA ARG A 5 -2.13 12.61 4.32
C ARG A 5 -0.91 11.87 3.80
N ARG A 6 0.23 12.07 4.46
CA ARG A 6 1.47 11.34 4.19
C ARG A 6 1.42 9.97 4.85
N VAL A 7 1.73 8.91 4.10
CA VAL A 7 1.64 7.52 4.58
C VAL A 7 2.85 6.69 4.16
N ILE A 8 3.15 5.67 4.95
CA ILE A 8 4.01 4.54 4.57
C ILE A 8 3.09 3.32 4.55
N ILE A 9 3.23 2.47 3.52
CA ILE A 9 2.50 1.22 3.41
C ILE A 9 3.45 0.08 3.76
N ASP A 10 3.07 -0.76 4.72
CA ASP A 10 3.79 -1.96 5.12
C ASP A 10 2.81 -3.13 5.09
N THR A 11 2.94 -4.03 4.11
CA THR A 11 1.99 -5.14 3.91
C THR A 11 2.65 -6.36 3.26
N ASP A 12 1.99 -7.51 3.29
CA ASP A 12 2.34 -8.74 2.56
C ASP A 12 1.43 -8.90 1.33
N PRO A 13 1.81 -8.40 0.13
CA PRO A 13 0.84 -8.15 -0.92
C PRO A 13 0.11 -9.40 -1.41
N GLY A 14 -1.15 -9.54 -1.02
CA GLY A 14 -2.15 -10.33 -1.71
C GLY A 14 -2.77 -9.57 -2.89
N ILE A 15 -3.79 -10.16 -3.49
CA ILE A 15 -4.58 -9.51 -4.55
C ILE A 15 -5.22 -8.23 -4.03
N ASP A 16 -5.81 -8.30 -2.84
CA ASP A 16 -6.49 -7.19 -2.17
C ASP A 16 -5.52 -6.09 -1.72
N ASP A 17 -4.37 -6.44 -1.15
CA ASP A 17 -3.33 -5.47 -0.81
C ASP A 17 -2.78 -4.75 -2.04
N THR A 18 -2.56 -5.48 -3.13
CA THR A 18 -2.09 -4.90 -4.39
C THR A 18 -3.10 -3.88 -4.92
N MET A 19 -4.38 -4.20 -4.85
CA MET A 19 -5.46 -3.26 -5.20
C MET A 19 -5.46 -2.03 -4.28
N ALA A 20 -5.25 -2.21 -2.97
CA ALA A 20 -5.17 -1.11 -2.01
C ALA A 20 -3.95 -0.21 -2.26
N ILE A 21 -2.79 -0.78 -2.60
CA ILE A 21 -1.58 -0.04 -2.97
C ILE A 21 -1.84 0.80 -4.23
N ILE A 22 -2.43 0.21 -5.27
CA ILE A 22 -2.74 0.93 -6.52
C ILE A 22 -3.71 2.08 -6.24
N LEU A 23 -4.76 1.84 -5.45
CA LEU A 23 -5.71 2.87 -5.06
C LEU A 23 -5.04 4.00 -4.26
N ALA A 24 -4.16 3.66 -3.32
CA ALA A 24 -3.44 4.63 -2.50
C ALA A 24 -2.49 5.50 -3.34
N LEU A 25 -1.81 4.91 -4.32
CA LEU A 25 -0.93 5.62 -5.26
C LEU A 25 -1.71 6.52 -6.23
N ALA A 26 -2.93 6.14 -6.59
CA ALA A 26 -3.80 6.91 -7.47
C ALA A 26 -4.58 8.02 -6.73
N SER A 27 -4.65 7.97 -5.40
CA SER A 27 -5.45 8.89 -4.61
C SER A 27 -4.78 10.25 -4.48
N PRO A 28 -5.46 11.36 -4.83
CA PRO A 28 -4.94 12.71 -4.59
C PRO A 28 -4.98 13.10 -3.10
N GLU A 29 -5.64 12.30 -2.25
CA GLU A 29 -5.75 12.53 -0.80
C GLU A 29 -4.54 12.00 -0.04
N LEU A 30 -3.75 11.11 -0.66
CA LEU A 30 -2.61 10.45 -0.04
C LEU A 30 -1.30 10.82 -0.72
N ARG A 31 -0.24 10.90 0.08
CA ARG A 31 1.14 10.93 -0.40
C ARG A 31 1.89 9.74 0.17
N VAL A 32 2.08 8.72 -0.66
CA VAL A 32 2.85 7.52 -0.29
C VAL A 32 4.34 7.85 -0.32
N GLU A 33 4.97 7.86 0.86
CA GLU A 33 6.39 8.20 1.02
C GLU A 33 7.29 6.95 1.03
N GLY A 34 6.69 5.76 1.19
CA GLY A 34 7.41 4.50 1.23
C GLY A 34 6.47 3.30 1.16
N LEU A 35 6.98 2.21 0.62
CA LEU A 35 6.34 0.90 0.57
C LEU A 35 7.36 -0.14 1.06
N THR A 36 7.00 -0.88 2.10
CA THR A 36 7.76 -2.03 2.62
C THR A 36 6.92 -3.30 2.50
N ILE A 37 7.61 -4.40 2.28
CA ILE A 37 7.00 -5.70 2.03
C ILE A 37 7.38 -6.62 3.18
N VAL A 38 6.39 -7.19 3.83
CA VAL A 38 6.57 -8.24 4.84
C VAL A 38 6.06 -9.56 4.31
N ARG A 39 6.46 -10.65 4.98
CA ARG A 39 5.87 -11.96 4.73
C ARG A 39 4.77 -12.18 5.75
N GLY A 40 3.53 -12.35 5.31
CA GLY A 40 2.43 -12.69 6.21
C GLY A 40 1.89 -14.09 5.94
N ASN A 41 0.61 -14.19 5.60
CA ASN A 41 -0.17 -15.43 5.67
C ASN A 41 0.02 -16.37 4.48
N VAL A 42 0.74 -15.93 3.45
CA VAL A 42 0.90 -16.62 2.17
C VAL A 42 2.31 -17.18 1.93
N GLY A 43 2.41 -18.16 1.05
CA GLY A 43 3.69 -18.76 0.65
C GLY A 43 4.58 -17.77 -0.12
N VAL A 44 5.89 -18.00 -0.14
CA VAL A 44 6.85 -17.12 -0.84
C VAL A 44 6.67 -17.17 -2.37
N GLU A 45 5.98 -18.19 -2.88
CA GLU A 45 5.75 -18.39 -4.32
C GLU A 45 4.49 -17.71 -4.86
N GLN A 46 3.71 -17.03 -4.00
CA GLN A 46 2.52 -16.29 -4.40
C GLN A 46 2.84 -14.96 -5.09
#